data_AF-A0A9D4BJ16-F1
#
_entry.id   AF-A0A9D4BJ16-F1
#
_cell.length_a   1.000
_cell.length_b   1.000
_cell.length_c   1.000
_cell.angle_alpha   90.00
_cell.angle_beta   90.00
_cell.angle_gamma   90.00
#
_symmetry.space_group_name_H-M   'P 1'
#
loop_
_entity.id
_entity.type
_entity.pdbx_description
1 polymer ?
#
loop_
_entity_poly.entity_id
_entity_poly.type
_entity_poly.pdbx_seq_one_letter_code
_entity_poly.pdbx_strand_id
1 'polypeptide(L)'
;MLSPIKVSYPSYIDHPYTHITSKKSIVLNCDLIDASENSSQGMIKILQNVHDLAVPHSSDTILQKVVFGGDVLTNERAFAAQEAMQNCQSKFASLAGIIHRPEGLHTEFNFLQVQKC
;
A
#
# COMPACT_ATOMS: atom_id res chain seq x y z
N MET A 1 -2.08 -46.89 -18.27
CA MET A 1 -3.25 -46.10 -17.81
C MET A 1 -2.72 -44.85 -17.11
N LEU A 2 -3.16 -43.66 -17.52
CA LEU A 2 -2.77 -42.40 -16.88
C LEU A 2 -3.52 -42.26 -15.56
N SER A 3 -2.80 -41.99 -14.48
CA SER A 3 -3.41 -41.71 -13.18
C SER A 3 -4.16 -40.37 -13.20
N PRO A 4 -5.27 -40.23 -12.47
CA PRO A 4 -5.98 -38.96 -12.37
C PRO A 4 -5.09 -37.86 -11.78
N ILE A 5 -5.09 -36.67 -12.38
CA ILE A 5 -4.27 -35.51 -11.98
C ILE A 5 -4.40 -35.17 -10.48
N LYS A 6 -5.59 -35.34 -9.90
CA LYS A 6 -5.85 -35.10 -8.46
C LYS A 6 -5.04 -36.00 -7.51
N VAL A 7 -4.52 -37.13 -8.01
CA VAL A 7 -3.70 -38.06 -7.23
C VAL A 7 -2.22 -37.70 -7.32
N SER A 8 -1.79 -37.07 -8.43
CA SER A 8 -0.39 -36.72 -8.66
C SER A 8 0.02 -35.35 -8.14
N TYR A 9 -0.92 -34.43 -7.89
CA TYR A 9 -0.60 -33.07 -7.45
C TYR A 9 -1.46 -32.64 -6.25
N PRO A 10 -0.85 -31.94 -5.27
CA PRO A 10 -1.61 -31.38 -4.15
C PRO A 10 -2.60 -30.32 -4.66
N SER A 11 -3.73 -30.18 -3.96
CA SER A 11 -4.78 -29.22 -4.34
C SER A 11 -4.34 -27.76 -4.16
N TYR A 12 -3.40 -27.50 -3.26
CA TYR A 12 -2.75 -26.21 -3.07
C TYR A 12 -1.34 -26.44 -2.54
N ILE A 13 -0.47 -25.46 -2.77
CA ILE A 13 0.89 -25.43 -2.22
C ILE A 13 0.79 -24.73 -0.87
N ASP A 14 1.17 -25.42 0.20
CA ASP A 14 1.25 -24.79 1.51
C ASP A 14 2.48 -23.87 1.55
N HIS A 15 2.26 -22.61 1.91
CA HIS A 15 3.30 -21.59 2.01
C HIS A 15 3.42 -21.20 3.49
N PRO A 16 4.65 -21.05 4.04
CA PRO A 16 4.85 -20.80 5.48
C PRO A 16 4.05 -19.62 6.03
N TYR A 17 3.72 -18.64 5.19
CA TYR A 17 3.01 -17.41 5.57
C TYR A 17 1.54 -17.36 5.10
N THR A 18 0.96 -18.45 4.59
CA THR A 18 -0.45 -18.50 4.13
C THR A 18 -1.42 -18.02 5.21
N HIS A 19 -1.17 -18.40 6.47
CA HIS A 19 -1.98 -17.99 7.62
C HIS A 19 -1.92 -16.47 7.90
N ILE A 20 -0.86 -15.79 7.45
CA ILE A 20 -0.68 -14.34 7.58
C ILE A 20 -1.34 -13.63 6.40
N THR A 21 -1.05 -14.06 5.18
CA THR A 21 -1.57 -13.43 3.95
C THR A 21 -3.06 -13.64 3.75
N SER A 22 -3.64 -14.69 4.35
CA SER A 22 -5.09 -14.92 4.35
C SER A 22 -5.85 -13.97 5.28
N LYS A 23 -5.18 -13.25 6.19
CA LYS A 23 -5.86 -12.28 7.07
C LYS A 23 -6.30 -11.07 6.27
N LYS A 24 -7.50 -10.58 6.56
CA LYS A 24 -8.04 -9.37 5.92
C LYS A 24 -7.21 -8.16 6.33
N SER A 25 -6.80 -7.37 5.34
CA SER A 25 -6.10 -6.10 5.56
C SER A 25 -7.00 -5.09 6.26
N ILE A 26 -6.41 -4.26 7.12
CA ILE A 26 -7.07 -3.09 7.70
C ILE A 26 -6.89 -1.94 6.71
N VAL A 27 -7.99 -1.30 6.31
CA VAL A 27 -7.99 -0.15 5.40
C VAL A 27 -8.20 1.11 6.24
N LEU A 28 -7.35 2.10 6.05
CA LEU A 28 -7.44 3.41 6.70
C LEU A 28 -7.80 4.47 5.66
N ASN A 29 -8.92 5.15 5.87
CA ASN A 29 -9.29 6.30 5.04
C ASN A 29 -8.51 7.53 5.52
N CYS A 30 -7.71 8.12 4.64
CA CYS A 30 -6.75 9.19 5.00
C CYS A 30 -7.34 10.62 4.92
N ASP A 31 -8.65 10.76 5.09
CA ASP A 31 -9.41 12.02 4.95
C ASP A 31 -9.16 12.79 3.62
N LEU A 32 -9.78 13.96 3.47
CA LEU A 32 -9.58 14.82 2.30
C LEU A 32 -8.29 15.63 2.46
N ILE A 33 -7.31 15.39 1.58
CA ILE A 33 -6.04 16.11 1.55
C ILE A 33 -6.12 17.24 0.52
N ASP A 34 -5.96 18.49 0.96
CA ASP A 34 -5.89 19.65 0.08
C ASP A 34 -4.49 19.78 -0.55
N ALA A 35 -4.22 18.92 -1.54
CA ALA A 35 -3.07 18.98 -2.41
C ALA A 35 -3.34 18.28 -3.76
N SER A 36 -2.67 18.73 -4.81
CA SER A 36 -2.84 18.17 -6.16
C SER A 36 -1.85 17.04 -6.44
N GLU A 37 -2.35 15.83 -6.69
CA GLU A 37 -1.55 14.68 -7.13
C GLU A 37 -0.84 14.90 -8.47
N ASN A 38 -1.32 15.85 -9.28
CA ASN A 38 -0.73 16.18 -10.59
C ASN A 38 0.56 17.00 -10.47
N SER A 39 0.84 17.55 -9.29
CA SER A 39 2.06 18.31 -9.04
C SER A 39 3.02 17.52 -8.18
N SER A 40 4.33 17.59 -8.47
CA SER A 40 5.33 16.88 -7.66
C SER A 40 5.29 17.31 -6.19
N GLN A 41 5.16 18.62 -5.92
CA GLN A 41 5.05 19.14 -4.56
C GLN A 41 3.75 18.72 -3.87
N GLY A 42 2.63 18.71 -4.60
CA GLY A 42 1.36 18.24 -4.06
C GLY A 42 1.39 16.75 -3.72
N MET A 43 2.00 15.92 -4.57
CA MET A 43 2.17 14.50 -4.29
C MET A 43 3.09 14.24 -3.08
N ILE A 44 4.19 14.99 -2.94
CA ILE A 44 5.05 14.93 -1.74
C ILE A 44 4.22 15.27 -0.49
N LYS A 45 3.42 16.34 -0.55
CA LYS A 45 2.55 16.75 0.56
C LYS A 45 1.50 15.67 0.88
N ILE A 46 0.91 15.02 -0.12
CA ILE A 46 -0.01 13.88 0.09
C ILE A 46 0.71 12.76 0.84
N LEU A 47 1.88 12.34 0.36
CA LEU A 47 2.62 11.26 0.98
C LEU A 47 3.09 11.60 2.40
N GLN A 48 3.48 12.84 2.68
CA GLN A 48 3.81 13.30 4.04
C GLN A 48 2.61 13.17 4.98
N ASN A 49 1.42 13.65 4.57
CA ASN A 49 0.21 13.52 5.38
C ASN A 49 -0.15 12.04 5.62
N VAL A 50 -0.07 11.18 4.60
CA VAL A 50 -0.33 9.74 4.73
C VAL A 50 0.70 9.09 5.65
N HIS A 51 1.97 9.48 5.55
CA HIS A 51 3.05 8.94 6.37
C HIS A 51 2.86 9.30 7.85
N ASP A 52 2.56 10.57 8.14
CA ASP A 52 2.28 11.06 9.49
C ASP A 52 1.05 10.39 10.12
N LEU A 53 0.00 10.14 9.33
CA LEU A 53 -1.25 9.57 9.80
C LEU A 53 -1.18 8.05 9.99
N ALA A 54 -0.61 7.34 9.02
CA ALA A 54 -0.79 5.89 8.88
C ALA A 54 0.45 5.09 9.24
N VAL A 55 1.66 5.64 9.10
CA VAL A 55 2.90 4.88 9.29
C VAL A 55 3.29 4.90 10.77
N PRO A 56 3.22 3.75 11.47
CA PRO A 56 3.64 3.69 12.87
C PRO A 56 5.15 3.88 12.96
N HIS A 57 5.55 4.88 13.74
CA HIS A 57 6.93 5.26 13.94
C HIS A 57 7.19 5.57 15.41
N SER A 58 8.44 5.39 15.84
CA SER A 58 8.95 5.85 17.12
C SER A 58 10.13 6.76 16.84
N SER A 59 9.99 8.04 17.19
CA SER A 59 10.89 9.12 16.77
C SER A 59 11.17 9.11 15.27
N ASP A 60 12.29 8.56 14.83
CA ASP A 60 12.70 8.48 13.41
C ASP A 60 12.75 7.04 12.86
N THR A 61 12.37 6.06 13.68
CA THR A 61 12.38 4.65 13.29
C THR A 61 11.00 4.20 12.87
N ILE A 62 10.87 3.79 11.62
CA ILE A 62 9.67 3.18 11.06
C ILE A 62 9.51 1.78 11.65
N LEU A 63 8.39 1.52 12.32
CA LEU A 63 8.09 0.22 12.95
C LEU A 63 7.48 -0.77 11.95
N GLN A 64 6.62 -0.27 11.07
CA GLN A 64 5.95 -1.06 10.05
C GLN A 64 5.74 -0.22 8.78
N LYS A 65 5.86 -0.86 7.62
CA LYS A 65 5.53 -0.24 6.34
C LYS A 65 4.04 -0.40 6.03
N VAL A 66 3.47 0.63 5.43
CA VAL A 66 2.07 0.69 5.02
C VAL A 66 1.98 0.65 3.51
N VAL A 67 0.97 -0.06 3.00
CA VAL A 67 0.69 -0.10 1.56
C VAL A 67 -0.11 1.13 1.19
N PHE A 68 0.41 1.91 0.24
CA PHE A 68 -0.31 3.00 -0.40
C PHE A 68 -0.87 2.48 -1.71
N GLY A 69 -2.20 2.56 -1.81
CA GLY A 69 -2.98 2.10 -2.95
C GLY A 69 -3.44 3.25 -3.83
N GLY A 70 -3.67 2.95 -5.09
CA GLY A 70 -4.18 3.88 -6.10
C GLY A 70 -4.17 3.21 -7.48
N ASP A 71 -4.60 3.95 -8.49
CA ASP A 71 -4.44 3.52 -9.87
C ASP A 71 -2.95 3.49 -10.26
N VAL A 72 -2.65 3.03 -11.48
CA VAL A 72 -1.26 2.93 -11.97
C VAL A 72 -0.57 4.30 -11.98
N LEU A 73 -1.26 5.35 -12.43
CA LEU A 73 -0.67 6.69 -12.59
C LEU A 73 -0.41 7.37 -11.24
N THR A 74 -1.28 7.20 -10.27
CA THR A 74 -1.10 7.70 -8.90
C THR A 74 0.10 7.01 -8.24
N ASN A 75 0.28 5.71 -8.45
CA ASN A 75 1.46 5.00 -7.95
C ASN A 75 2.77 5.46 -8.62
N GLU A 76 2.77 5.67 -9.93
CA GLU A 76 3.95 6.20 -10.64
C GLU A 76 4.35 7.59 -10.10
N ARG A 77 3.37 8.46 -9.90
CA ARG A 77 3.59 9.80 -9.34
C ARG A 77 4.06 9.74 -7.89
N ALA A 78 3.50 8.84 -7.09
CA ALA A 78 3.92 8.62 -5.70
C ALA A 78 5.35 8.07 -5.61
N PHE A 79 5.73 7.18 -6.51
CA PHE A 79 7.11 6.67 -6.61
C PHE A 79 8.10 7.81 -6.91
N ALA A 80 7.81 8.65 -7.90
CA ALA A 80 8.64 9.79 -8.24
C ALA A 80 8.77 10.80 -7.08
N ALA A 81 7.68 11.04 -6.35
CA ALA A 81 7.69 11.90 -5.16
C ALA A 81 8.56 11.32 -4.03
N GLN A 82 8.50 10.01 -3.79
CA GLN A 82 9.37 9.36 -2.81
C GLN A 82 10.85 9.39 -3.24
N GLU A 83 11.13 9.19 -4.53
CA GLU A 83 12.49 9.28 -5.08
C GLU A 83 13.09 10.68 -4.83
N ALA A 84 12.32 11.74 -5.04
CA ALA A 84 12.75 13.11 -4.77
C ALA A 84 13.12 13.36 -3.29
N MET A 85 12.55 12.58 -2.36
CA MET A 85 12.78 12.70 -0.93
C MET A 85 13.89 11.78 -0.40
N GLN A 86 14.54 10.97 -1.25
CA GLN A 86 15.56 10.02 -0.79
C GLN A 86 16.80 10.65 -0.16
N ASN A 87 17.11 11.91 -0.51
CA ASN A 87 18.25 12.64 0.05
C ASN A 87 17.98 13.23 1.44
N CYS A 88 16.79 13.00 2.02
CA CYS A 88 16.50 13.45 3.39
C CYS A 88 17.34 12.69 4.42
N GLN A 89 17.67 13.38 5.52
CA GLN A 89 18.55 12.85 6.57
C GLN A 89 17.90 11.73 7.39
N SER A 90 16.58 11.80 7.62
CA SER A 90 15.81 10.79 8.34
C SER A 90 15.10 9.84 7.38
N LYS A 91 15.01 8.56 7.76
CA LYS A 91 14.22 7.54 7.05
C LYS A 91 12.72 7.85 7.08
N PHE A 92 12.27 8.52 8.13
CA PHE A 92 10.89 8.98 8.23
C PHE A 92 10.64 10.09 7.20
N ALA A 93 11.51 11.10 7.19
CA ALA A 93 11.44 12.23 6.25
C ALA A 93 11.60 11.80 4.77
N SER A 94 12.32 10.72 4.48
CA SER A 94 12.43 10.16 3.13
C SER A 94 11.24 9.31 2.69
N LEU A 95 10.16 9.29 3.48
CA LEU A 95 8.91 8.58 3.19
C LEU A 95 9.10 7.07 3.02
N ALA A 96 10.15 6.48 3.59
CA ALA A 96 10.53 5.08 3.42
C ALA A 96 9.55 4.05 4.03
N GLY A 97 8.51 4.55 4.70
CA GLY A 97 7.47 3.75 5.35
C GLY A 97 6.34 3.35 4.42
N ILE A 98 6.30 3.90 3.21
CA ILE A 98 5.23 3.66 2.24
C ILE A 98 5.71 2.63 1.20
N ILE A 99 4.81 1.70 0.84
CA ILE A 99 4.98 0.74 -0.25
C ILE A 99 3.87 1.00 -1.27
N HIS A 100 4.26 1.38 -2.49
CA HIS A 100 3.33 1.62 -3.59
C HIS A 100 2.86 0.30 -4.19
N ARG A 101 1.54 0.14 -4.33
CA ARG A 101 0.95 -1.05 -4.91
C ARG A 101 -0.26 -0.63 -5.76
N PRO A 102 -0.22 -0.83 -7.09
CA PRO A 102 -1.38 -0.55 -7.94
C PRO A 102 -2.56 -1.41 -7.49
N GLU A 103 -3.66 -0.75 -7.16
CA GLU A 103 -4.88 -1.44 -6.78
C GLU A 103 -5.58 -1.96 -8.03
N GLY A 104 -6.20 -3.13 -7.89
CA GLY A 104 -7.04 -3.67 -8.95
C GLY A 104 -8.49 -3.26 -8.71
N LEU A 105 -9.32 -3.37 -9.74
CA LEU A 105 -10.75 -3.04 -9.70
C LEU A 105 -11.48 -3.59 -8.46
N HIS A 106 -11.11 -4.78 -7.99
CA HIS A 106 -11.70 -5.42 -6.81
C HIS A 106 -11.49 -4.67 -5.49
N THR A 107 -10.40 -3.91 -5.35
CA THR A 107 -10.16 -3.10 -4.14
C THR A 107 -10.93 -1.79 -4.20
N GLU A 108 -11.07 -1.18 -5.39
CA GLU A 108 -11.89 0.02 -5.61
C GLU A 108 -13.36 -0.22 -5.26
N PHE A 109 -13.90 -1.42 -5.48
CA PHE A 109 -15.25 -1.79 -5.07
C PHE A 109 -15.48 -1.74 -3.54
N ASN A 110 -14.44 -1.87 -2.72
CA ASN A 110 -14.59 -1.74 -1.25
C ASN A 110 -14.96 -0.31 -0.84
N PHE A 111 -14.53 0.70 -1.59
CA PHE A 111 -14.92 2.10 -1.36
C PHE A 111 -16.44 2.29 -1.58
N LEU A 112 -17.00 1.63 -2.60
CA LEU A 112 -18.43 1.67 -2.90
C LEU A 112 -19.30 0.89 -1.91
N GLN A 113 -18.72 -0.02 -1.12
CA GLN A 113 -19.46 -0.79 -0.10
C GLN A 113 -19.77 0.01 1.18
N VAL A 114 -19.21 1.20 1.36
CA VAL A 114 -19.43 2.03 2.56
C VAL A 114 -20.82 2.71 2.57
N GLN A 115 -21.66 2.52 1.55
CA GLN A 115 -23.06 3.01 1.51
C GLN A 115 -24.11 2.01 2.03
N LYS A 116 -23.91 1.45 3.23
CA LYS A 116 -25.03 0.88 4.00
C LYS A 116 -24.97 1.39 5.44
N CYS A 117 -25.40 2.64 5.61
CA CYS A 117 -25.97 3.13 6.85
C CYS A 117 -27.50 3.05 6.73
#